data_AF-A0A2V7VSQ5-F1
#
_entry.id   AF-A0A2V7VSQ5-F1
#
_cell.length_a   1.000
_cell.length_b   1.000
_cell.length_c   1.000
_cell.angle_alpha   90.00
_cell.angle_beta   90.00
_cell.angle_gamma   90.00
#
_symmetry.space_group_name_H-M   'P 1'
#
loop_
_entity.id
_entity.type
_entity.pdbx_description
1 polymer ?
#
loop_
_entity_poly.entity_id
_entity_poly.type
_entity_poly.pdbx_seq_one_letter_code
_entity_poly.pdbx_strand_id
1 'polypeptide(L)'
;MNQHGGFVLVAACSALLAGGERAAAAPEVGQYGPFHSTSPDSGTCGNFWANDTFDRFFRVNTSPNPDGTYTVTEQFRKGTFVTTAGPSPGACDTDPGGTVDAGVTGSMEGSFLIVVTGGAYDPAASCDEQTCGTTAGFVATVFGPGARYDVPTFLLHYSAARNGEWKNASEDRGGNHGDITGAP
;
A
#
# COMPACT_ATOMS: atom_id res chain seq x y z
N MET A 1 -63.97 66.40 2.29
CA MET A 1 -63.47 66.63 3.67
C MET A 1 -62.45 65.54 3.96
N ASN A 2 -61.18 65.94 4.15
CA ASN A 2 -60.04 65.33 4.90
C ASN A 2 -60.06 63.79 5.13
N GLN A 3 -58.98 63.01 4.94
CA GLN A 3 -57.55 63.29 5.15
C GLN A 3 -56.68 62.06 4.78
N HIS A 4 -55.37 62.31 4.54
CA HIS A 4 -54.16 61.46 4.75
C HIS A 4 -54.05 60.10 4.01
N GLY A 5 -52.96 59.71 3.34
CA GLY A 5 -51.52 59.91 3.57
C GLY A 5 -50.89 58.53 3.83
N GLY A 6 -50.00 58.03 2.96
CA GLY A 6 -49.39 56.71 3.15
C GLY A 6 -48.38 56.32 2.06
N PHE A 7 -47.11 56.52 2.35
CA PHE A 7 -45.93 56.13 1.58
C PHE A 7 -45.73 54.60 1.72
N VAL A 8 -45.66 53.85 0.62
CA VAL A 8 -45.32 52.41 0.63
C VAL A 8 -43.91 52.22 0.05
N LEU A 9 -43.00 51.78 0.92
CA LEU A 9 -41.63 51.40 0.63
C LEU A 9 -41.64 50.05 -0.12
N VAL A 10 -41.10 49.99 -1.34
CA VAL A 10 -40.89 48.73 -2.06
C VAL A 10 -39.56 48.14 -1.56
N ALA A 11 -39.63 47.12 -0.70
CA ALA A 11 -38.47 46.33 -0.32
C ALA A 11 -38.27 45.20 -1.35
N ALA A 12 -37.25 45.33 -2.20
CA ALA A 12 -36.81 44.26 -3.08
C ALA A 12 -36.04 43.21 -2.27
N CYS A 13 -36.67 42.07 -2.00
CA CYS A 13 -35.98 40.88 -1.46
C CYS A 13 -35.15 40.23 -2.58
N SER A 14 -33.85 40.50 -2.59
CA SER A 14 -32.89 39.73 -3.39
C SER A 14 -32.64 38.41 -2.69
N ALA A 15 -33.15 37.30 -3.25
CA ALA A 15 -32.83 35.97 -2.77
C ALA A 15 -31.41 35.59 -3.24
N LEU A 16 -30.45 35.62 -2.30
CA LEU A 16 -29.12 35.03 -2.48
C LEU A 16 -29.26 33.50 -2.42
N LEU A 17 -29.12 32.84 -3.57
CA LEU A 17 -28.91 31.40 -3.62
C LEU A 17 -27.49 31.10 -3.11
N ALA A 18 -27.40 30.70 -1.84
CA ALA A 18 -26.16 30.14 -1.30
C ALA A 18 -25.94 28.74 -1.87
N GLY A 19 -25.23 28.66 -3.00
CA GLY A 19 -24.63 27.43 -3.49
C GLY A 19 -23.51 26.98 -2.54
N GLY A 20 -23.86 26.18 -1.53
CA GLY A 20 -22.86 25.52 -0.71
C GLY A 20 -22.27 24.34 -1.46
N GLU A 21 -21.07 24.49 -2.01
CA GLU A 21 -20.23 23.35 -2.40
C GLU A 21 -19.95 22.54 -1.14
N ARG A 22 -20.62 21.39 -0.99
CA ARG A 22 -20.26 20.41 0.03
C ARG A 22 -18.90 19.86 -0.38
N ALA A 23 -17.86 20.21 0.37
CA ALA A 23 -16.59 19.51 0.30
C ALA A 23 -16.89 18.00 0.42
N ALA A 24 -16.46 17.21 -0.58
CA ALA A 24 -16.62 15.77 -0.52
C ALA A 24 -15.92 15.26 0.75
N ALA A 25 -16.66 14.52 1.58
CA ALA A 25 -16.07 13.88 2.75
C ALA A 25 -14.92 12.97 2.28
N ALA A 26 -13.82 12.95 3.04
CA ALA A 26 -12.72 12.01 2.76
C ALA A 26 -13.28 10.57 2.74
N PRO A 27 -12.78 9.69 1.88
CA PRO A 27 -13.20 8.30 1.87
C PRO A 27 -13.06 7.69 3.27
N GLU A 28 -14.06 6.91 3.67
CA GLU A 28 -13.91 6.05 4.85
C GLU A 28 -12.76 5.05 4.61
N VAL A 29 -12.05 4.69 5.68
CA VAL A 29 -10.88 3.81 5.60
C VAL A 29 -11.14 2.52 6.36
N GLY A 30 -11.20 1.41 5.64
CA GLY A 30 -11.23 0.06 6.20
C GLY A 30 -9.82 -0.37 6.65
N GLN A 31 -9.71 -1.09 7.76
CA GLN A 31 -8.43 -1.57 8.29
C GLN A 31 -8.47 -3.07 8.55
N TYR A 32 -7.43 -3.78 8.13
CA TYR A 32 -7.31 -5.22 8.28
C TYR A 32 -5.91 -5.61 8.75
N GLY A 33 -5.83 -6.73 9.47
CA GLY A 33 -4.61 -7.27 10.05
C GLY A 33 -4.44 -6.94 11.54
N PRO A 34 -3.34 -7.41 12.17
CA PRO A 34 -2.21 -8.09 11.53
C PRO A 34 -2.57 -9.47 10.97
N PHE A 35 -2.00 -9.80 9.82
CA PHE A 35 -1.94 -11.18 9.32
C PHE A 35 -0.50 -11.64 9.28
N HIS A 36 -0.17 -12.67 10.07
CA HIS A 36 1.16 -13.26 10.00
C HIS A 36 1.38 -13.89 8.62
N SER A 37 2.56 -13.68 8.04
CA SER A 37 2.84 -14.06 6.66
C SER A 37 4.30 -14.43 6.47
N THR A 38 4.54 -15.28 5.47
CA THR A 38 5.86 -15.61 4.96
C THR A 38 5.89 -15.46 3.45
N SER A 39 7.06 -15.17 2.88
CA SER A 39 7.23 -15.07 1.43
C SER A 39 8.66 -15.37 1.04
N PRO A 40 8.92 -16.15 -0.02
CA PRO A 40 10.22 -16.06 -0.69
C PRO A 40 10.38 -14.66 -1.29
N ASP A 41 11.58 -14.08 -1.19
CA ASP A 41 11.90 -12.77 -1.77
C ASP A 41 12.92 -12.90 -2.90
N SER A 42 12.62 -12.20 -4.00
CA SER A 42 13.39 -12.28 -5.25
C SER A 42 14.43 -11.16 -5.32
N GLY A 43 15.62 -11.49 -5.84
CA GLY A 43 16.68 -10.54 -6.10
C GLY A 43 16.66 -10.05 -7.55
N THR A 44 17.53 -9.08 -7.84
CA THR A 44 17.73 -8.46 -9.15
C THR A 44 18.14 -9.46 -10.24
N CYS A 45 18.72 -10.60 -9.86
CA CYS A 45 19.06 -11.68 -10.79
C CYS A 45 17.93 -12.69 -11.04
N GLY A 46 16.74 -12.48 -10.47
CA GLY A 46 15.59 -13.38 -10.61
C GLY A 46 15.65 -14.65 -9.75
N ASN A 47 16.67 -14.80 -8.89
CA ASN A 47 16.73 -15.83 -7.87
C ASN A 47 15.92 -15.45 -6.62
N PHE A 48 15.52 -16.43 -5.82
CA PHE A 48 15.09 -16.17 -4.44
C PHE A 48 16.32 -16.08 -3.53
N TRP A 49 16.53 -14.94 -2.89
CA TRP A 49 17.70 -14.68 -2.04
C TRP A 49 17.39 -14.82 -0.55
N ALA A 50 16.11 -14.70 -0.15
CA ALA A 50 15.67 -14.86 1.23
C ALA A 50 14.26 -15.44 1.35
N ASN A 51 13.93 -15.89 2.55
CA ASN A 51 12.57 -16.14 2.99
C ASN A 51 12.22 -15.16 4.12
N ASP A 52 11.19 -14.37 3.88
CA ASP A 52 10.72 -13.31 4.76
C ASP A 52 9.64 -13.83 5.70
N THR A 53 9.52 -13.21 6.86
CA THR A 53 8.45 -13.42 7.85
C THR A 53 8.02 -12.07 8.40
N PHE A 54 6.74 -11.73 8.36
CA PHE A 54 6.26 -10.40 8.74
C PHE A 54 4.76 -10.38 9.06
N ASP A 55 4.30 -9.28 9.64
CA ASP A 55 2.87 -8.99 9.82
C ASP A 55 2.40 -8.04 8.70
N ARG A 56 1.35 -8.44 7.96
CA ARG A 56 0.66 -7.59 6.97
C ARG A 56 -0.45 -6.77 7.61
N PHE A 57 -0.54 -5.50 7.22
CA PHE A 57 -1.64 -4.61 7.57
C PHE A 57 -2.16 -3.95 6.30
N PHE A 58 -3.48 -3.96 6.10
CA PHE A 58 -4.10 -3.30 4.96
C PHE A 58 -4.95 -2.12 5.42
N ARG A 59 -4.86 -1.01 4.68
CA ARG A 59 -5.76 0.14 4.78
C ARG A 59 -6.41 0.37 3.43
N VAL A 60 -7.72 0.34 3.37
CA VAL A 60 -8.50 0.44 2.14
C VAL A 60 -9.26 1.76 2.14
N ASN A 61 -9.12 2.57 1.08
CA ASN A 61 -10.11 3.60 0.82
C ASN A 61 -11.40 2.90 0.36
N THR A 62 -12.47 2.96 1.14
CA THR A 62 -13.68 2.13 0.91
C THR A 62 -14.58 2.66 -0.20
N SER A 63 -14.33 3.90 -0.65
CA SER A 63 -14.94 4.48 -1.85
C SER A 63 -13.98 4.33 -3.04
N PRO A 64 -14.49 4.00 -4.24
CA PRO A 64 -13.66 3.96 -5.43
C PRO A 64 -13.17 5.35 -5.81
N ASN A 65 -12.01 5.40 -6.44
CA ASN A 65 -11.47 6.56 -7.13
C ASN A 65 -12.38 6.97 -8.31
N PRO A 66 -12.22 8.19 -8.86
CA PRO A 66 -13.05 8.64 -9.99
C PRO A 66 -12.99 7.76 -11.24
N ASP A 67 -11.91 6.99 -11.41
CA ASP A 67 -11.71 6.02 -12.49
C ASP A 67 -12.30 4.62 -12.19
N GLY A 68 -12.95 4.46 -11.03
CA GLY A 68 -13.54 3.20 -10.58
C GLY A 68 -12.58 2.23 -9.89
N THR A 69 -11.30 2.59 -9.75
CA THR A 69 -10.31 1.76 -9.02
C THR A 69 -10.40 1.97 -7.52
N TYR A 70 -9.79 1.08 -6.73
CA TYR A 70 -9.62 1.26 -5.29
C TYR A 70 -8.15 1.38 -4.92
N THR A 71 -7.86 2.22 -3.95
CA THR A 71 -6.51 2.37 -3.39
C THR A 71 -6.40 1.61 -2.07
N VAL A 72 -5.41 0.74 -1.98
CA VAL A 72 -5.07 0.01 -0.75
C VAL A 72 -3.62 0.30 -0.39
N THR A 73 -3.35 0.59 0.88
CA THR A 73 -1.99 0.59 1.42
C THR A 73 -1.78 -0.72 2.17
N GLU A 74 -0.81 -1.51 1.74
CA GLU A 74 -0.31 -2.66 2.49
C GLU A 74 0.97 -2.26 3.21
N GLN A 75 1.10 -2.63 4.48
CA GLN A 75 2.30 -2.38 5.28
C GLN A 75 2.83 -3.69 5.84
N PHE A 76 4.14 -3.83 5.75
CA PHE A 76 4.90 -4.96 6.26
C PHE A 76 5.62 -4.50 7.52
N ARG A 77 5.27 -5.10 8.66
CA ARG A 77 5.80 -4.69 9.96
C ARG A 77 6.37 -5.89 10.70
N LYS A 78 7.28 -5.60 11.65
CA LYS A 78 7.99 -6.60 12.47
C LYS A 78 8.61 -7.71 11.62
N GLY A 79 9.08 -7.35 10.43
CA GLY A 79 9.56 -8.31 9.49
C GLY A 79 10.97 -8.78 9.84
N THR A 80 11.25 -10.02 9.51
CA THR A 80 12.57 -10.63 9.52
C THR A 80 12.77 -11.39 8.23
N PHE A 81 14.03 -11.70 7.91
CA PHE A 81 14.37 -12.55 6.78
C PHE A 81 15.49 -13.52 7.15
N VAL A 82 15.56 -14.62 6.42
CA VAL A 82 16.68 -15.56 6.43
C VAL A 82 17.11 -15.81 4.99
N THR A 83 18.40 -15.61 4.71
CA THR A 83 18.95 -15.73 3.36
C THR A 83 19.14 -17.18 2.92
N THR A 84 19.04 -17.38 1.61
CA THR A 84 19.44 -18.59 0.89
C THR A 84 20.76 -18.31 0.17
N ALA A 85 21.69 -19.27 0.20
CA ALA A 85 22.99 -19.10 -0.44
C ALA A 85 22.86 -18.88 -1.95
N GLY A 86 23.55 -17.86 -2.48
CA GLY A 86 23.52 -17.55 -3.91
C GLY A 86 23.81 -16.09 -4.23
N PRO A 87 23.36 -15.59 -5.40
CA PRO A 87 23.39 -14.16 -5.71
C PRO A 87 22.66 -13.35 -4.63
N SER A 88 23.30 -12.29 -4.17
CA SER A 88 22.73 -11.32 -3.22
C SER A 88 21.56 -10.54 -3.85
N PRO A 89 20.69 -9.88 -3.07
CA PRO A 89 19.53 -9.18 -3.64
C PRO A 89 19.89 -8.15 -4.72
N GLY A 90 20.99 -7.41 -4.55
CA GLY A 90 21.46 -6.39 -5.48
C GLY A 90 22.46 -6.89 -6.54
N ALA A 91 22.70 -8.20 -6.64
CA ALA A 91 23.82 -8.75 -7.41
C ALA A 91 23.83 -8.39 -8.91
N CYS A 92 22.67 -8.21 -9.55
CA CYS A 92 22.59 -7.87 -10.98
C CYS A 92 22.42 -6.37 -11.24
N ASP A 93 22.22 -5.57 -10.19
CA ASP A 93 22.19 -4.11 -10.25
C ASP A 93 23.57 -3.49 -9.90
N THR A 94 24.56 -4.31 -9.52
CA THR A 94 25.91 -3.89 -9.09
C THR A 94 27.03 -4.59 -9.88
N ASP A 95 28.18 -3.92 -10.06
CA ASP A 95 29.36 -4.47 -10.74
C ASP A 95 30.66 -4.15 -9.94
N PRO A 96 31.42 -5.16 -9.45
CA PRO A 96 31.06 -6.58 -9.49
C PRO A 96 29.84 -6.88 -8.62
N GLY A 97 28.99 -7.81 -9.07
CA GLY A 97 27.85 -8.29 -8.29
C GLY A 97 28.26 -9.01 -6.99
N GLY A 98 27.30 -9.22 -6.09
CA GLY A 98 27.50 -9.84 -4.79
C GLY A 98 26.97 -11.28 -4.65
N THR A 99 27.40 -11.94 -3.57
CA THR A 99 26.83 -13.20 -3.08
C THR A 99 26.54 -13.10 -1.59
N VAL A 100 25.57 -13.89 -1.15
CA VAL A 100 25.23 -14.05 0.27
C VAL A 100 25.22 -15.53 0.62
N ASP A 101 25.72 -15.87 1.81
CA ASP A 101 25.63 -17.23 2.35
C ASP A 101 24.24 -17.49 2.93
N ALA A 102 23.86 -18.75 3.04
CA ALA A 102 22.62 -19.12 3.73
C ALA A 102 22.70 -18.79 5.22
N GLY A 103 21.58 -18.33 5.79
CA GLY A 103 21.44 -18.14 7.23
C GLY A 103 21.82 -16.75 7.75
N VAL A 104 22.23 -15.81 6.91
CA VAL A 104 22.27 -14.39 7.29
C VAL A 104 20.84 -13.96 7.62
N THR A 105 20.66 -13.35 8.79
CA THR A 105 19.35 -12.88 9.26
C THR A 105 19.35 -11.37 9.44
N GLY A 106 18.16 -10.80 9.42
CA GLY A 106 18.00 -9.38 9.63
C GLY A 106 16.54 -8.98 9.79
N SER A 107 16.31 -7.68 9.83
CA SER A 107 14.96 -7.10 9.89
C SER A 107 14.52 -6.62 8.52
N MET A 108 13.21 -6.65 8.28
CA MET A 108 12.59 -6.01 7.13
C MET A 108 11.35 -5.22 7.53
N GLU A 109 11.10 -4.13 6.83
CA GLU A 109 9.85 -3.37 6.87
C GLU A 109 9.56 -2.75 5.51
N GLY A 110 8.30 -2.34 5.29
CA GLY A 110 7.99 -1.63 4.07
C GLY A 110 6.51 -1.44 3.81
N SER A 111 6.20 -1.01 2.60
CA SER A 111 4.81 -0.81 2.18
C SER A 111 4.62 -0.91 0.67
N PHE A 112 3.41 -1.29 0.28
CA PHE A 112 2.89 -1.20 -1.07
C PHE A 112 1.74 -0.19 -1.12
N LEU A 113 1.69 0.59 -2.20
CA LEU A 113 0.48 1.21 -2.69
C LEU A 113 -0.08 0.30 -3.77
N ILE A 114 -1.25 -0.27 -3.52
CA ILE A 114 -1.93 -1.21 -4.39
C ILE A 114 -3.11 -0.50 -5.05
N VAL A 115 -3.26 -0.69 -6.35
CA VAL A 115 -4.41 -0.24 -7.13
C VAL A 115 -5.22 -1.47 -7.50
N VAL A 116 -6.46 -1.54 -7.02
CA VAL A 116 -7.39 -2.65 -7.30
C VAL A 116 -8.36 -2.26 -8.40
N THR A 117 -8.59 -3.16 -9.35
CA THR A 117 -9.48 -2.97 -10.50
C THR A 117 -10.43 -4.16 -10.66
N GLY A 118 -11.62 -3.91 -11.25
CA GLY A 118 -12.56 -4.99 -11.59
C GLY A 118 -13.28 -5.66 -10.42
N GLY A 119 -13.28 -5.04 -9.24
CA GLY A 119 -13.98 -5.49 -8.04
C GLY A 119 -14.72 -4.37 -7.34
N ALA A 120 -15.40 -4.68 -6.24
CA ALA A 120 -16.08 -3.71 -5.39
C ALA A 120 -15.81 -4.02 -3.93
N TYR A 121 -15.50 -3.00 -3.13
CA TYR A 121 -15.26 -3.18 -1.70
C TYR A 121 -16.48 -3.77 -1.00
N ASP A 122 -16.30 -4.92 -0.34
CA ASP A 122 -17.30 -5.55 0.50
C ASP A 122 -17.09 -5.16 1.97
N PRO A 123 -17.95 -4.31 2.57
CA PRO A 123 -17.82 -3.91 3.97
C PRO A 123 -18.08 -5.07 4.95
N ALA A 124 -18.66 -6.19 4.48
CA ALA A 124 -18.89 -7.38 5.28
C ALA A 124 -17.79 -8.44 5.12
N ALA A 125 -16.79 -8.20 4.27
CA ALA A 125 -15.69 -9.14 4.09
C ALA A 125 -14.93 -9.37 5.39
N SER A 126 -14.76 -10.64 5.74
CA SER A 126 -13.94 -11.07 6.87
C SER A 126 -12.63 -11.67 6.35
N CYS A 127 -11.52 -11.27 6.96
CA CYS A 127 -10.19 -11.77 6.65
C CYS A 127 -9.62 -12.56 7.82
N ASP A 128 -8.86 -13.60 7.51
CA ASP A 128 -7.93 -14.29 8.41
C ASP A 128 -6.57 -14.46 7.72
N GLU A 129 -5.63 -15.15 8.37
CA GLU A 129 -4.28 -15.37 7.81
C GLU A 129 -4.31 -16.24 6.55
N GLN A 130 -5.28 -17.15 6.42
CA GLN A 130 -5.42 -18.06 5.29
C GLN A 130 -5.95 -17.34 4.05
N THR A 131 -6.91 -16.45 4.23
CA THR A 131 -7.56 -15.70 3.16
C THR A 131 -6.82 -14.42 2.80
N CYS A 132 -6.22 -13.73 3.78
CA CYS A 132 -5.61 -12.41 3.61
C CYS A 132 -4.12 -12.35 3.96
N GLY A 133 -3.46 -13.50 4.17
CA GLY A 133 -2.00 -13.62 4.33
C GLY A 133 -1.18 -13.40 3.06
N THR A 134 -1.83 -13.06 1.95
CA THR A 134 -1.18 -12.61 0.71
C THR A 134 -1.92 -11.40 0.15
N THR A 135 -1.23 -10.53 -0.59
CA THR A 135 -1.85 -9.40 -1.30
C THR A 135 -2.98 -9.87 -2.22
N ALA A 136 -2.75 -10.94 -3.00
CA ALA A 136 -3.75 -11.51 -3.90
C ALA A 136 -4.97 -12.06 -3.14
N GLY A 137 -4.75 -12.79 -2.04
CA GLY A 137 -5.82 -13.32 -1.20
C GLY A 137 -6.66 -12.20 -0.57
N PHE A 138 -6.01 -11.15 -0.06
CA PHE A 138 -6.68 -9.96 0.44
C PHE A 138 -7.56 -9.30 -0.62
N VAL A 139 -7.01 -9.08 -1.82
CA VAL A 139 -7.76 -8.47 -2.94
C VAL A 139 -8.97 -9.31 -3.33
N ALA A 140 -8.79 -10.63 -3.47
CA ALA A 140 -9.88 -11.55 -3.81
C ALA A 140 -10.97 -11.60 -2.73
N THR A 141 -10.59 -11.53 -1.45
CA THR A 141 -11.52 -11.62 -0.31
C THR A 141 -12.32 -10.33 -0.14
N VAL A 142 -11.67 -9.17 -0.22
CA VAL A 142 -12.28 -7.87 0.09
C VAL A 142 -12.96 -7.22 -1.11
N PHE A 143 -12.50 -7.51 -2.34
CA PHE A 143 -13.03 -6.89 -3.56
C PHE A 143 -13.73 -7.89 -4.51
N GLY A 144 -13.69 -9.17 -4.18
CA GLY A 144 -14.25 -10.27 -4.94
C GLY A 144 -13.23 -11.01 -5.81
N PRO A 145 -13.50 -12.29 -6.16
CA PRO A 145 -12.51 -13.18 -6.80
C PRO A 145 -12.12 -12.78 -8.23
N GLY A 146 -12.87 -11.88 -8.87
CA GLY A 146 -12.55 -11.34 -10.19
C GLY A 146 -11.68 -10.08 -10.16
N ALA A 147 -11.43 -9.52 -8.96
CA ALA A 147 -10.63 -8.32 -8.81
C ALA A 147 -9.16 -8.59 -9.16
N ARG A 148 -8.51 -7.59 -9.76
CA ARG A 148 -7.10 -7.58 -10.12
C ARG A 148 -6.39 -6.47 -9.36
N TYR A 149 -5.07 -6.55 -9.28
CA TYR A 149 -4.30 -5.50 -8.64
C TYR A 149 -2.95 -5.26 -9.31
N ASP A 150 -2.48 -4.03 -9.21
CA ASP A 150 -1.13 -3.59 -9.56
C ASP A 150 -0.49 -2.92 -8.33
N VAL A 151 0.84 -2.93 -8.27
CA VAL A 151 1.62 -2.28 -7.21
C VAL A 151 2.55 -1.23 -7.81
N PRO A 152 2.01 -0.05 -8.21
CA PRO A 152 2.81 0.97 -8.89
C PRO A 152 3.88 1.62 -8.00
N THR A 153 3.67 1.62 -6.68
CA THR A 153 4.61 2.21 -5.73
C THR A 153 4.88 1.24 -4.60
N PHE A 154 6.16 1.00 -4.33
CA PHE A 154 6.60 0.17 -3.22
C PHE A 154 7.93 0.64 -2.64
N LEU A 155 8.14 0.36 -1.37
CA LEU A 155 9.40 0.56 -0.67
C LEU A 155 9.52 -0.50 0.40
N LEU A 156 10.46 -1.41 0.21
CA LEU A 156 10.88 -2.42 1.19
C LEU A 156 12.32 -2.13 1.59
N HIS A 157 12.61 -2.29 2.87
CA HIS A 157 13.91 -2.05 3.46
C HIS A 157 14.33 -3.26 4.27
N TYR A 158 15.55 -3.75 4.01
CA TYR A 158 16.14 -4.91 4.64
C TYR A 158 17.48 -4.52 5.26
N SER A 159 17.66 -4.85 6.54
CA SER A 159 18.87 -4.56 7.31
C SER A 159 19.47 -5.85 7.86
N ALA A 160 20.74 -6.11 7.52
CA ALA A 160 21.47 -7.32 7.90
C ALA A 160 22.66 -7.00 8.84
N ALA A 161 22.55 -5.99 9.70
CA ALA A 161 23.63 -5.53 10.57
C ALA A 161 24.96 -5.34 9.81
N ARG A 162 25.93 -6.23 10.03
CA ARG A 162 27.26 -6.16 9.39
C ARG A 162 27.28 -6.63 7.93
N ASN A 163 26.20 -7.25 7.46
CA ASN A 163 26.08 -7.84 6.13
C ASN A 163 25.43 -6.89 5.12
N GLY A 164 25.10 -5.66 5.52
CA GLY A 164 24.63 -4.61 4.62
C GLY A 164 23.14 -4.27 4.75
N GLU A 165 22.69 -3.45 3.81
CA GLU A 165 21.33 -2.91 3.73
C GLU A 165 20.86 -3.03 2.27
N TRP A 166 19.63 -3.47 2.06
CA TRP A 166 19.01 -3.56 0.75
C TRP A 166 17.69 -2.80 0.72
N LYS A 167 17.49 -1.98 -0.31
CA LYS A 167 16.19 -1.35 -0.60
C LYS A 167 15.66 -1.87 -1.92
N ASN A 168 14.50 -2.49 -1.85
CA ASN A 168 13.71 -2.90 -3.02
C ASN A 168 12.59 -1.86 -3.18
N ALA A 169 12.70 -1.00 -4.18
CA ALA A 169 11.82 0.18 -4.28
C ALA A 169 11.46 0.49 -5.74
N SER A 170 10.25 0.99 -5.93
CA SER A 170 9.81 1.54 -7.22
C SER A 170 10.63 2.77 -7.60
N GLU A 171 10.64 3.12 -8.88
CA GLU A 171 11.40 4.28 -9.39
C GLU A 171 10.99 5.59 -8.69
N ASP A 172 9.70 5.79 -8.42
CA ASP A 172 9.16 6.95 -7.68
C ASP A 172 9.52 6.95 -6.18
N ARG A 173 10.20 5.89 -5.71
CA ARG A 173 10.76 5.74 -4.37
C ARG A 173 12.28 5.62 -4.37
N GLY A 174 12.91 5.94 -5.50
CA GLY A 174 14.37 5.99 -5.64
C GLY A 174 15.01 4.73 -6.21
N GLY A 175 14.20 3.74 -6.60
CA GLY A 175 14.69 2.50 -7.21
C GLY A 175 15.47 1.60 -6.24
N ASN A 176 15.82 0.43 -6.76
CA ASN A 176 16.66 -0.54 -6.07
C ASN A 176 18.04 0.04 -5.73
N HIS A 177 18.52 -0.21 -4.51
CA HIS A 177 19.88 0.16 -4.11
C HIS A 177 20.35 -0.54 -2.83
N GLY A 178 21.68 -0.60 -2.68
CA GLY A 178 22.33 -1.33 -1.59
C GLY A 178 22.57 -2.78 -1.94
N ASP A 179 22.96 -3.59 -0.96
CA ASP A 179 23.04 -5.04 -1.08
C ASP A 179 23.16 -5.71 0.30
N ILE A 180 22.83 -7.01 0.36
CA ILE A 180 23.10 -7.87 1.53
C ILE A 180 24.05 -8.98 1.10
N THR A 181 25.25 -9.00 1.66
CA THR A 181 26.33 -9.91 1.24
C THR A 181 27.03 -10.60 2.42
N GLY A 182 27.81 -11.63 2.13
CA GLY A 182 28.69 -12.28 3.10
C GLY A 182 28.04 -13.38 3.94
N ALA A 183 28.68 -13.70 5.07
CA ALA A 183 28.38 -14.86 5.93
C ALA A 183 27.72 -14.46 7.27
N PRO A 184 26.96 -15.37 7.92
CA PRO A 184 26.29 -15.14 9.22
C PRO A 184 27.23 -14.70 10.34
#